data_AF-A0A2H5TKA0-F1
#
_entry.id   AF-A0A2H5TKA0-F1
#
_cell.length_a   1.000
_cell.length_b   1.000
_cell.length_c   1.000
_cell.angle_alpha   90.00
_cell.angle_beta   90.00
_cell.angle_gamma   90.00
#
_symmetry.space_group_name_H-M   'P 1'
#
loop_
_entity.id
_entity.type
_entity.pdbx_description
1 polymer ?
#
loop_
_entity_poly.entity_id
_entity_poly.type
_entity_poly.pdbx_seq_one_letter_code
_entity_poly.pdbx_strand_id
1 'polypeptide(L)'
;MTQKRKLIDSVKLADSENSASKRKKFTNSGNSRKKFDINNIDFSRTYSLEEFELIKNHIKNNHPNFELVGGKLVSIPYSPIVYEAIVHEISRQLGNWNINNAKNGVVTTSKGGFDFNVSGSQKIRALDITFTSANIYRSLDEEQLWSFNGQPFTPLFVVEVANLKKKEVEKEIDTRFKKEYFASGTSVELGWLFDPLNRIIWVYKRNKNGEPYRRSQPWENLEGGKILPGFTLELWPINDIVAQEIDYEEDSDDDDDDEKVCPYCKAIIKDASQMVKHIQNKHN
;
A
#
# COMPACT_ATOMS: atom_id res chain seq x y z
N MET A 1 -61.25 -2.94 -10.91
CA MET A 1 -61.21 -2.35 -9.55
C MET A 1 -59.98 -1.45 -9.47
N THR A 2 -60.04 -0.14 -9.73
CA THR A 2 -60.52 0.99 -8.92
C THR A 2 -59.32 1.80 -8.39
N GLN A 3 -59.07 2.96 -9.04
CA GLN A 3 -58.58 4.25 -8.50
C GLN A 3 -57.17 4.29 -7.86
N LYS A 4 -56.36 5.35 -7.95
CA LYS A 4 -56.50 6.74 -8.45
C LYS A 4 -55.07 7.29 -8.60
N ARG A 5 -54.75 7.85 -9.76
CA ARG A 5 -53.64 8.82 -9.91
C ARG A 5 -54.10 10.15 -9.28
N LYS A 6 -53.26 10.78 -8.46
CA LYS A 6 -53.38 12.19 -8.09
C LYS A 6 -52.15 12.94 -8.60
N LEU A 7 -52.38 13.75 -9.62
CA LEU A 7 -51.57 14.90 -10.04
C LEU A 7 -51.99 16.10 -9.20
N ILE A 8 -51.02 16.78 -8.57
CA ILE A 8 -51.03 18.17 -8.04
C ILE A 8 -49.54 18.50 -7.78
N ASP A 9 -48.93 19.65 -8.04
CA ASP A 9 -49.10 20.77 -8.97
C ASP A 9 -47.72 21.44 -9.01
N SER A 10 -47.35 21.95 -10.18
CA SER A 10 -46.17 22.81 -10.37
C SER A 10 -46.40 24.17 -9.71
N VAL A 11 -45.55 24.53 -8.73
CA VAL A 11 -45.47 25.89 -8.19
C VAL A 11 -44.01 26.35 -8.09
N LYS A 12 -43.67 27.23 -9.04
CA LYS A 12 -42.86 28.45 -8.97
C LYS A 12 -41.53 28.46 -8.19
N LEU A 13 -40.48 28.70 -8.96
CA LEU A 13 -39.27 29.45 -8.59
C LEU A 13 -39.62 30.77 -7.90
N ALA A 14 -39.05 30.99 -6.71
CA ALA A 14 -38.69 32.29 -6.18
C ALA A 14 -37.64 32.12 -5.07
N ASP A 15 -36.65 33.00 -5.11
CA ASP A 15 -35.50 33.10 -4.21
C ASP A 15 -35.87 33.28 -2.73
N SER A 16 -34.97 32.83 -1.84
CA SER A 16 -34.29 33.66 -0.84
C SER A 16 -33.96 32.91 0.46
N GLU A 17 -32.75 33.18 0.94
CA GLU A 17 -32.31 33.21 2.35
C GLU A 17 -31.90 31.92 3.09
N ASN A 18 -30.57 31.87 3.34
CA ASN A 18 -29.92 31.58 4.63
C ASN A 18 -30.45 30.39 5.46
N SER A 19 -29.69 29.29 5.47
CA SER A 19 -29.62 28.46 6.69
C SER A 19 -28.17 28.09 7.01
N ALA A 20 -27.66 28.76 8.04
CA ALA A 20 -26.37 28.51 8.65
C ALA A 20 -26.28 27.06 9.15
N SER A 21 -25.10 26.48 8.91
CA SER A 21 -24.68 25.13 9.27
C SER A 21 -24.92 24.84 10.75
N LYS A 22 -25.86 23.94 11.07
CA LYS A 22 -26.09 23.45 12.43
C LYS A 22 -24.87 22.64 12.92
N ARG A 23 -24.04 23.27 13.77
CA ARG A 23 -23.02 22.61 14.59
C ARG A 23 -23.66 21.52 15.46
N LYS A 24 -23.42 20.24 15.16
CA LYS A 24 -23.73 19.14 16.09
C LYS A 24 -22.69 19.15 17.22
N LYS A 25 -23.06 19.72 18.37
CA LYS A 25 -22.32 19.55 19.63
C LYS A 25 -22.87 18.30 20.32
N PHE A 26 -22.11 17.21 20.33
CA PHE A 26 -22.36 16.10 21.26
C PHE A 26 -21.81 16.48 22.65
N THR A 27 -22.64 16.32 23.68
CA THR A 27 -22.25 16.46 25.08
C THR A 27 -22.07 15.07 25.67
N ASN A 28 -20.88 14.77 26.16
CA ASN A 28 -20.71 13.71 27.15
C ASN A 28 -20.12 14.30 28.44
N SER A 29 -20.68 13.86 29.56
CA SER A 29 -20.44 14.35 30.91
C SER A 29 -19.13 13.78 31.47
N GLY A 30 -18.35 14.62 32.16
CA GLY A 30 -17.44 14.16 33.22
C GLY A 30 -15.99 13.79 32.85
N ASN A 31 -15.19 14.75 32.37
CA ASN A 31 -13.81 15.02 32.79
C ASN A 31 -13.19 16.07 31.85
N SER A 32 -12.40 17.00 32.37
CA SER A 32 -11.85 18.17 31.67
C SER A 32 -10.75 17.84 30.65
N ARG A 33 -11.00 16.94 29.69
CA ARG A 33 -10.22 16.91 28.45
C ARG A 33 -10.62 18.13 27.64
N LYS A 34 -9.67 19.02 27.35
CA LYS A 34 -9.86 20.12 26.39
C LYS A 34 -10.62 19.57 25.20
N LYS A 35 -11.77 20.19 24.92
CA LYS A 35 -12.67 19.78 23.84
C LYS A 35 -11.87 19.79 22.53
N PHE A 36 -11.68 18.61 21.97
CA PHE A 36 -10.93 18.43 20.74
C PHE A 36 -11.66 19.11 19.59
N ASP A 37 -11.06 20.13 18.96
CA ASP A 37 -11.64 20.79 17.78
C ASP A 37 -11.08 20.15 16.51
N ILE A 38 -11.90 19.34 15.86
CA ILE A 38 -11.54 18.64 14.62
C ILE A 38 -11.20 19.60 13.47
N ASN A 39 -11.58 20.88 13.55
CA ASN A 39 -11.34 21.87 12.50
C ASN A 39 -10.05 22.67 12.72
N ASN A 40 -9.35 22.46 13.83
CA ASN A 40 -8.12 23.15 14.15
C ASN A 40 -7.06 22.15 14.62
N ILE A 41 -6.50 21.43 13.65
CA ILE A 41 -5.50 20.39 13.90
C ILE A 41 -4.15 21.05 14.18
N ASP A 42 -3.61 20.79 15.37
CA ASP A 42 -2.28 21.24 15.78
C ASP A 42 -1.22 20.17 15.45
N PHE A 43 -0.40 20.41 14.43
CA PHE A 43 0.65 19.49 14.00
C PHE A 43 1.83 19.37 14.98
N SER A 44 1.92 20.26 16.00
CA SER A 44 2.97 20.20 17.02
C SER A 44 2.61 19.32 18.23
N ARG A 45 1.33 18.98 18.36
CA ARG A 45 0.74 18.20 19.44
C ARG A 45 0.88 16.68 19.21
N THR A 46 0.78 15.91 20.30
CA THR A 46 0.55 14.46 20.25
C THR A 46 -0.95 14.10 20.29
N TYR A 47 -1.31 13.06 19.54
CA TYR A 47 -2.63 12.48 19.39
C TYR A 47 -2.59 11.03 19.83
N SER A 48 -3.63 10.58 20.52
CA SER A 48 -3.88 9.15 20.76
C SER A 48 -4.47 8.46 19.51
N LEU A 49 -4.64 7.12 19.55
CA LEU A 49 -5.19 6.37 18.40
C LEU A 49 -6.63 6.79 18.12
N GLU A 50 -7.40 6.87 19.20
CA GLU A 50 -8.79 7.29 19.18
C GLU A 50 -8.93 8.70 18.60
N GLU A 51 -8.05 9.62 19.00
CA GLU A 51 -8.06 10.99 18.45
C GLU A 51 -7.65 11.03 16.99
N PHE A 52 -6.66 10.23 16.58
CA PHE A 52 -6.24 10.10 15.19
C PHE A 52 -7.37 9.56 14.31
N GLU A 53 -8.07 8.53 14.76
CA GLU A 53 -9.24 7.96 14.10
C GLU A 53 -10.36 8.99 13.89
N LEU A 54 -10.58 9.89 14.85
CA LEU A 54 -11.57 10.97 14.72
C LEU A 54 -11.16 12.05 13.70
N ILE A 55 -9.87 12.30 13.51
CA ILE A 55 -9.38 13.35 12.58
C ILE A 55 -8.92 12.86 11.24
N LYS A 56 -8.66 11.56 11.04
CA LYS A 56 -8.04 11.07 9.80
C LYS A 56 -8.79 11.52 8.54
N ASN A 57 -10.12 11.58 8.60
CA ASN A 57 -10.96 12.07 7.49
C ASN A 57 -10.82 13.58 7.28
N HIS A 58 -10.72 14.37 8.35
CA HIS A 58 -10.50 15.81 8.25
C HIS A 58 -9.09 16.13 7.74
N ILE A 59 -8.06 15.43 8.23
CA ILE A 59 -6.69 15.52 7.71
C ILE A 59 -6.71 15.20 6.23
N LYS A 60 -7.23 14.04 5.82
CA LYS A 60 -7.27 13.61 4.41
C LYS A 60 -7.87 14.66 3.46
N ASN A 61 -8.87 15.40 3.92
CA ASN A 61 -9.55 16.41 3.10
C ASN A 61 -8.79 17.75 3.00
N ASN A 62 -7.93 18.07 3.97
CA ASN A 62 -7.30 19.39 4.09
C ASN A 62 -5.76 19.35 3.99
N HIS A 63 -5.16 18.19 4.23
CA HIS A 63 -3.72 17.97 4.25
C HIS A 63 -3.39 16.58 3.68
N PRO A 64 -2.48 16.48 2.70
CA PRO A 64 -2.14 15.19 2.10
C PRO A 64 -1.26 14.35 3.03
N ASN A 65 -1.61 13.06 3.14
CA ASN A 65 -0.83 11.92 3.67
C ASN A 65 -0.01 12.15 4.95
N PHE A 66 -0.42 11.53 6.05
CA PHE A 66 0.30 11.56 7.33
C PHE A 66 0.40 10.17 7.95
N GLU A 67 1.52 9.93 8.62
CA GLU A 67 1.72 8.84 9.57
C GLU A 67 1.52 9.33 11.00
N LEU A 68 1.18 8.43 11.91
CA LEU A 68 1.11 8.72 13.34
C LEU A 68 2.29 8.05 14.04
N VAL A 69 3.26 8.81 14.53
CA VAL A 69 4.52 8.28 15.10
C VAL A 69 4.81 8.91 16.44
N GLY A 70 4.83 8.10 17.50
CA GLY A 70 4.88 8.59 18.88
C GLY A 70 3.73 9.56 19.21
N GLY A 71 2.57 9.35 18.57
CA GLY A 71 1.43 10.26 18.62
C GLY A 71 1.57 11.55 17.81
N LYS A 72 2.70 11.81 17.15
CA LYS A 72 2.87 12.99 16.28
C LYS A 72 2.40 12.69 14.86
N LEU A 73 1.78 13.68 14.21
CA LEU A 73 1.45 13.63 12.80
C LEU A 73 2.71 13.95 11.97
N VAL A 74 3.20 12.96 11.24
CA VAL A 74 4.38 13.09 10.37
C VAL A 74 3.89 13.10 8.92
N SER A 75 4.12 14.20 8.21
CA SER A 75 3.71 14.32 6.81
C SER A 75 4.55 13.40 5.92
N ILE A 76 3.90 12.69 5.01
CA ILE A 76 4.56 11.97 3.92
C ILE A 76 4.59 12.92 2.71
N PRO A 77 5.77 13.34 2.23
CA PRO A 77 5.87 14.20 1.06
C PRO A 77 5.37 13.46 -0.18
N TYR A 78 4.90 14.22 -1.18
CA TYR A 78 4.60 13.64 -2.49
C TYR A 78 5.85 13.09 -3.15
N SER A 79 5.76 11.88 -3.67
CA SER A 79 6.82 11.25 -4.45
C SER A 79 6.72 11.67 -5.93
N PRO A 80 7.84 11.95 -6.60
CA PRO A 80 7.87 12.05 -8.06
C PRO A 80 7.34 10.77 -8.73
N ILE A 81 6.70 10.90 -9.89
CA ILE A 81 6.00 9.80 -10.59
C ILE A 81 6.87 8.56 -10.80
N VAL A 82 8.18 8.72 -11.03
CA VAL A 82 9.11 7.61 -11.24
C VAL A 82 9.13 6.64 -10.04
N TYR A 83 9.03 7.15 -8.80
CA TYR A 83 8.97 6.28 -7.62
C TYR A 83 7.66 5.50 -7.58
N GLU A 84 6.53 6.15 -7.89
CA GLU A 84 5.23 5.48 -7.94
C GLU A 84 5.19 4.42 -9.06
N ALA A 85 5.82 4.67 -10.21
CA ALA A 85 5.95 3.68 -11.27
C ALA A 85 6.76 2.46 -10.82
N ILE A 86 7.87 2.67 -10.10
CA ILE A 86 8.69 1.58 -9.54
C ILE A 86 7.94 0.81 -8.45
N VAL A 87 7.25 1.52 -7.55
CA VAL A 87 6.41 0.92 -6.51
C VAL A 87 5.31 0.07 -7.14
N HIS A 88 4.65 0.60 -8.16
CA HIS A 88 3.64 -0.14 -8.91
C HIS A 88 4.23 -1.39 -9.56
N GLU A 89 5.38 -1.29 -10.22
CA GLU A 89 6.00 -2.41 -10.93
C GLU A 89 6.42 -3.54 -9.99
N ILE A 90 7.07 -3.22 -8.87
CA ILE A 90 7.39 -4.22 -7.84
C ILE A 90 6.11 -4.85 -7.28
N SER A 91 5.09 -4.04 -6.99
CA SER A 91 3.79 -4.53 -6.50
C SER A 91 3.08 -5.42 -7.52
N ARG A 92 3.20 -5.12 -8.82
CA ARG A 92 2.62 -5.90 -9.93
C ARG A 92 3.28 -7.27 -10.00
N GLN A 93 4.61 -7.34 -10.00
CA GLN A 93 5.34 -8.61 -10.02
C GLN A 93 5.00 -9.46 -8.78
N LEU A 94 4.94 -8.84 -7.60
CA LEU A 94 4.57 -9.52 -6.36
C LEU A 94 3.11 -10.01 -6.38
N GLY A 95 2.19 -9.21 -6.92
CA GLY A 95 0.78 -9.58 -7.11
C GLY A 95 0.61 -10.76 -8.06
N ASN A 96 1.34 -10.77 -9.19
CA ASN A 96 1.37 -11.89 -10.12
C ASN A 96 1.88 -13.16 -9.44
N TRP A 97 2.98 -13.07 -8.69
CA TRP A 97 3.49 -14.21 -7.92
C TRP A 97 2.46 -14.73 -6.91
N ASN A 98 1.79 -13.83 -6.18
CA ASN A 98 0.78 -14.17 -5.18
C ASN A 98 -0.39 -14.99 -5.79
N ILE A 99 -0.85 -14.58 -6.98
CA ILE A 99 -1.93 -15.26 -7.72
C ILE A 99 -1.41 -16.58 -8.33
N ASN A 100 -0.35 -16.52 -9.13
CA ASN A 100 0.15 -17.65 -9.92
C ASN A 100 0.65 -18.82 -9.05
N ASN A 101 0.99 -18.56 -7.79
CA ASN A 101 1.46 -19.57 -6.85
C ASN A 101 0.44 -19.89 -5.75
N ALA A 102 -0.83 -19.50 -5.95
CA ALA A 102 -1.95 -19.73 -5.04
C ALA A 102 -1.66 -19.35 -3.58
N LYS A 103 -0.86 -18.29 -3.35
CA LYS A 103 -0.47 -17.85 -2.02
C LYS A 103 -1.64 -17.22 -1.27
N ASN A 104 -2.60 -16.63 -2.01
CA ASN A 104 -3.83 -16.05 -1.48
C ASN A 104 -3.60 -14.99 -0.37
N GLY A 105 -2.42 -14.39 -0.32
CA GLY A 105 -2.12 -13.28 0.56
C GLY A 105 -2.61 -11.96 -0.03
N VAL A 106 -2.26 -10.87 0.64
CA VAL A 106 -2.64 -9.51 0.24
C VAL A 106 -1.38 -8.69 0.00
N VAL A 107 -1.29 -8.11 -1.19
CA VAL A 107 -0.28 -7.10 -1.55
C VAL A 107 -0.92 -5.72 -1.40
N THR A 108 -0.26 -4.83 -0.67
CA THR A 108 -0.70 -3.43 -0.53
C THR A 108 0.41 -2.48 -0.93
N THR A 109 0.05 -1.31 -1.46
CA THR A 109 0.97 -0.20 -1.68
C THR A 109 0.78 0.92 -0.64
N SER A 110 1.46 2.06 -0.83
CA SER A 110 1.60 3.30 -0.03
C SER A 110 0.32 3.98 0.54
N LYS A 111 -0.80 3.25 0.64
CA LYS A 111 -2.04 3.64 1.34
C LYS A 111 -2.57 2.60 2.32
N GLY A 112 -1.96 1.41 2.41
CA GLY A 112 -2.24 0.43 3.46
C GLY A 112 -1.51 0.81 4.74
N GLY A 113 -2.16 1.53 5.66
CA GLY A 113 -1.58 1.82 6.97
C GLY A 113 -1.52 0.55 7.82
N PHE A 114 -0.39 0.34 8.49
CA PHE A 114 -0.20 -0.77 9.43
C PHE A 114 0.12 -0.25 10.83
N ASP A 115 -0.43 -0.95 11.83
CA ASP A 115 -0.14 -0.66 13.21
C ASP A 115 1.14 -1.41 13.68
N PHE A 116 2.21 -0.65 13.92
CA PHE A 116 3.49 -1.13 14.48
C PHE A 116 3.63 -0.88 15.99
N ASN A 117 2.52 -0.81 16.74
CA ASN A 117 2.45 -0.61 18.20
C ASN A 117 2.95 -1.77 19.05
N VAL A 118 3.72 -2.69 18.50
CA VAL A 118 4.19 -3.91 19.18
C VAL A 118 5.21 -3.64 20.31
N SER A 119 5.75 -2.43 20.38
CA SER A 119 6.75 -1.99 21.38
C SER A 119 6.19 -1.02 22.43
N GLY A 120 4.86 -0.86 22.50
CA GLY A 120 4.21 0.09 23.42
C GLY A 120 4.31 1.55 22.99
N SER A 121 4.76 1.83 21.77
CA SER A 121 4.82 3.18 21.20
C SER A 121 3.91 3.29 19.99
N GLN A 122 3.07 4.33 19.96
CA GLN A 122 2.06 4.55 18.93
C GLN A 122 2.66 4.87 17.55
N LYS A 123 2.47 4.02 16.53
CA LYS A 123 3.12 4.00 15.21
C LYS A 123 2.18 3.39 14.16
N ILE A 124 1.50 4.25 13.41
CA ILE A 124 0.81 3.86 12.17
C ILE A 124 1.72 4.24 11.00
N ARG A 125 2.14 3.24 10.21
CA ARG A 125 3.08 3.40 9.10
C ARG A 125 2.45 3.03 7.76
N ALA A 126 2.71 3.81 6.74
CA ALA A 126 2.31 3.54 5.36
C ALA A 126 3.57 3.20 4.55
N LEU A 127 3.86 1.91 4.45
CA LEU A 127 5.02 1.43 3.69
C LEU A 127 4.70 1.39 2.20
N ASP A 128 5.73 1.51 1.36
CA ASP A 128 5.55 1.58 -0.09
C ASP A 128 4.92 0.32 -0.67
N ILE A 129 5.38 -0.85 -0.21
CA ILE A 129 4.84 -2.15 -0.61
C ILE A 129 4.88 -3.10 0.57
N THR A 130 3.81 -3.86 0.78
CA THR A 130 3.80 -4.95 1.74
C THR A 130 3.16 -6.21 1.18
N PHE A 131 3.51 -7.35 1.77
CA PHE A 131 2.77 -8.59 1.60
C PHE A 131 2.39 -9.18 2.95
N THR A 132 1.08 -9.38 3.13
CA THR A 132 0.48 -10.05 4.28
C THR A 132 0.03 -11.44 3.86
N SER A 133 0.41 -12.49 4.61
CA SER A 133 0.01 -13.86 4.26
C SER A 133 -1.50 -14.06 4.37
N ALA A 134 -2.01 -15.05 3.64
CA ALA A 134 -3.42 -15.46 3.72
C ALA A 134 -3.85 -15.78 5.16
N ASN A 135 -2.98 -16.43 5.93
CA ASN A 135 -3.27 -16.83 7.30
C ASN A 135 -3.43 -15.62 8.22
N ILE A 136 -2.52 -14.64 8.13
CA ILE A 136 -2.64 -13.40 8.89
C ILE A 136 -3.91 -12.67 8.47
N TYR A 137 -4.08 -12.42 7.16
CA TYR A 137 -5.19 -11.60 6.66
C TYR A 137 -6.57 -12.19 6.96
N ARG A 138 -6.75 -13.50 6.82
CA ARG A 138 -8.02 -14.18 7.12
C ARG A 138 -8.32 -14.30 8.62
N SER A 139 -7.31 -14.09 9.47
CA SER A 139 -7.49 -14.08 10.93
C SER A 139 -7.90 -12.71 11.48
N LEU A 140 -7.89 -11.67 10.64
CA LEU A 140 -8.21 -10.32 11.06
C LEU A 140 -9.70 -10.18 11.36
N ASP A 141 -10.01 -9.47 12.45
CA ASP A 141 -11.37 -9.08 12.81
C ASP A 141 -11.82 -7.80 12.10
N GLU A 142 -13.08 -7.40 12.31
CA GLU A 142 -13.63 -6.19 11.70
C GLU A 142 -12.92 -4.90 12.14
N GLU A 143 -12.49 -4.81 13.40
CA GLU A 143 -11.81 -3.63 13.92
C GLU A 143 -10.43 -3.49 13.28
N GLN A 144 -9.71 -4.59 13.07
CA GLN A 144 -8.41 -4.63 12.39
C GLN A 144 -8.51 -4.34 10.88
N LEU A 145 -9.60 -4.78 10.22
CA LEU A 145 -9.78 -4.58 8.78
C LEU A 145 -10.25 -3.17 8.43
N TRP A 146 -11.12 -2.58 9.26
CA TRP A 146 -11.83 -1.34 8.91
C TRP A 146 -11.42 -0.14 9.77
N SER A 147 -10.51 -0.31 10.74
CA SER A 147 -9.98 0.76 11.60
C SER A 147 -8.58 0.44 12.13
N PHE A 148 -7.98 1.36 12.90
CA PHE A 148 -6.78 1.06 13.70
C PHE A 148 -7.10 0.68 15.16
N ASN A 149 -8.36 0.43 15.52
CA ASN A 149 -8.73 0.16 16.92
C ASN A 149 -8.54 -1.30 17.36
N GLY A 150 -8.42 -2.23 16.41
CA GLY A 150 -8.19 -3.65 16.70
C GLY A 150 -6.76 -3.95 17.19
N GLN A 151 -6.48 -5.22 17.50
CA GLN A 151 -5.12 -5.60 17.88
C GLN A 151 -4.11 -5.34 16.73
N PRO A 152 -2.90 -4.82 17.02
CA PRO A 152 -1.92 -4.57 15.98
C PRO A 152 -1.54 -5.85 15.22
N PHE A 153 -1.43 -5.74 13.89
CA PHE A 153 -0.89 -6.78 13.04
C PHE A 153 0.09 -6.16 12.03
N THR A 154 1.03 -6.97 11.55
CA THR A 154 2.09 -6.51 10.65
C THR A 154 2.27 -7.49 9.48
N PRO A 155 2.74 -7.02 8.32
CA PRO A 155 2.96 -7.88 7.15
C PRO A 155 4.17 -8.81 7.36
N LEU A 156 4.32 -9.82 6.49
CA LEU A 156 5.52 -10.69 6.49
C LEU A 156 6.68 -10.06 5.71
N PHE A 157 6.36 -9.29 4.68
CA PHE A 157 7.33 -8.69 3.78
C PHE A 157 7.01 -7.21 3.55
N VAL A 158 8.05 -6.39 3.52
CA VAL A 158 7.97 -4.94 3.35
C VAL A 158 9.03 -4.41 2.37
N VAL A 159 8.68 -3.38 1.62
CA VAL A 159 9.61 -2.65 0.74
C VAL A 159 9.48 -1.15 0.99
N GLU A 160 10.62 -0.48 0.96
CA GLU A 160 10.73 1.00 0.89
C GLU A 160 11.60 1.36 -0.31
N VAL A 161 11.20 2.39 -1.06
CA VAL A 161 11.90 2.91 -2.23
C VAL A 161 12.31 4.35 -1.97
N ALA A 162 13.61 4.64 -1.95
CA ALA A 162 14.11 5.96 -1.64
C ALA A 162 15.45 6.27 -2.31
N ASN A 163 15.74 7.55 -2.51
CA ASN A 163 17.07 8.01 -2.91
C ASN A 163 17.98 8.14 -1.68
N LEU A 164 18.97 7.26 -1.62
CA LEU A 164 19.93 7.10 -0.53
C LEU A 164 21.22 7.88 -0.75
N LYS A 165 21.26 8.77 -1.76
CA LYS A 165 22.40 9.68 -2.00
C LYS A 165 22.80 10.46 -0.74
N LYS A 166 21.81 10.82 0.09
CA LYS A 166 22.03 11.42 1.42
C LYS A 166 22.09 10.31 2.47
N LYS A 167 23.22 10.20 3.18
CA LYS A 167 23.43 9.20 4.24
C LYS A 167 22.44 9.34 5.39
N GLU A 168 21.94 10.54 5.63
CA GLU A 168 20.94 10.81 6.67
C GLU A 168 19.62 10.09 6.35
N VAL A 169 19.20 10.11 5.09
CA VAL A 169 18.01 9.38 4.61
C VAL A 169 18.21 7.88 4.78
N GLU A 170 19.35 7.35 4.33
CA GLU A 170 19.66 5.93 4.51
C GLU A 170 19.63 5.51 5.99
N LYS A 171 20.23 6.30 6.87
CA LYS A 171 20.29 6.04 8.30
C LYS A 171 18.91 6.09 8.95
N GLU A 172 18.06 7.02 8.54
CA GLU A 172 16.68 7.13 9.01
C GLU A 172 15.87 5.88 8.65
N ILE A 173 15.92 5.47 7.38
CA ILE A 173 15.18 4.29 6.90
C ILE A 173 15.75 3.00 7.52
N ASP A 174 17.07 2.85 7.61
CA ASP A 174 17.72 1.73 8.31
C ASP A 174 17.27 1.63 9.78
N THR A 175 17.13 2.79 10.44
CA THR A 175 16.62 2.87 11.81
C THR A 175 15.16 2.41 11.87
N ARG A 176 14.30 2.82 10.93
CA ARG A 176 12.91 2.35 10.84
C ARG A 176 12.84 0.84 10.65
N PHE A 177 13.60 0.29 9.70
CA PHE A 177 13.68 -1.17 9.50
C PHE A 177 14.06 -1.90 10.79
N LYS A 178 15.16 -1.50 11.44
CA LYS A 178 15.70 -2.23 12.60
C LYS A 178 14.87 -2.04 13.87
N LYS A 179 14.37 -0.84 14.13
CA LYS A 179 13.72 -0.50 15.41
C LYS A 179 12.20 -0.54 15.36
N GLU A 180 11.60 -0.59 14.17
CA GLU A 180 10.15 -0.58 14.01
C GLU A 180 9.69 -1.81 13.24
N TYR A 181 10.08 -1.95 11.97
CA TYR A 181 9.56 -3.02 11.12
C TYR A 181 9.99 -4.39 11.62
N PHE A 182 11.25 -4.51 12.05
CA PHE A 182 11.80 -5.71 12.68
C PHE A 182 11.90 -5.57 14.21
N ALA A 183 11.06 -4.76 14.86
CA ALA A 183 10.97 -4.79 16.32
C ALA A 183 10.49 -6.16 16.82
N SER A 184 10.83 -6.55 18.05
CA SER A 184 10.23 -7.75 18.66
C SER A 184 8.71 -7.63 18.69
N GLY A 185 8.01 -8.70 18.33
CA GLY A 185 6.54 -8.72 18.25
C GLY A 185 5.96 -8.39 16.87
N THR A 186 6.77 -7.94 15.90
CA THR A 186 6.32 -7.87 14.50
C THR A 186 6.42 -9.22 13.79
N SER A 187 5.57 -9.40 12.79
CA SER A 187 5.57 -10.55 11.87
C SER A 187 6.49 -10.37 10.67
N VAL A 188 7.17 -9.21 10.54
CA VAL A 188 8.05 -8.94 9.41
C VAL A 188 9.26 -9.87 9.45
N GLU A 189 9.46 -10.61 8.37
CA GLU A 189 10.56 -11.57 8.20
C GLU A 189 11.53 -11.19 7.07
N LEU A 190 11.06 -10.42 6.08
CA LEU A 190 11.84 -9.93 4.96
C LEU A 190 11.58 -8.45 4.73
N GLY A 191 12.63 -7.69 4.46
CA GLY A 191 12.53 -6.27 4.15
C GLY A 191 13.48 -5.89 3.03
N TRP A 192 13.03 -5.11 2.06
CA TRP A 192 13.90 -4.56 1.01
C TRP A 192 13.90 -3.03 1.06
N LEU A 193 15.09 -2.44 1.00
CA LEU A 193 15.26 -1.00 0.74
C LEU A 193 15.92 -0.84 -0.62
N PHE A 194 15.19 -0.21 -1.54
CA PHE A 194 15.59 0.00 -2.92
C PHE A 194 15.99 1.47 -3.15
N ASP A 195 17.14 1.65 -3.79
CA ASP A 195 17.53 2.90 -4.43
C ASP A 195 17.80 2.64 -5.92
N PRO A 196 16.79 2.81 -6.77
CA PRO A 196 16.92 2.55 -8.20
C PRO A 196 17.84 3.54 -8.92
N LEU A 197 17.96 4.77 -8.41
CA LEU A 197 18.81 5.82 -9.01
C LEU A 197 20.29 5.53 -8.80
N ASN A 198 20.65 5.07 -7.60
CA ASN A 198 22.04 4.75 -7.25
C ASN A 198 22.34 3.25 -7.33
N ARG A 199 21.37 2.44 -7.81
CA ARG A 199 21.47 0.98 -7.94
C ARG A 199 21.87 0.27 -6.64
N ILE A 200 21.24 0.66 -5.53
CA ILE A 200 21.48 0.08 -4.20
C ILE A 200 20.31 -0.79 -3.78
N ILE A 201 20.62 -1.99 -3.29
CA ILE A 201 19.64 -2.89 -2.67
C ILE A 201 20.16 -3.29 -1.30
N TRP A 202 19.35 -3.04 -0.27
CA TRP A 202 19.56 -3.63 1.05
C TRP A 202 18.47 -4.64 1.35
N VAL A 203 18.88 -5.85 1.77
CA VAL A 203 17.98 -6.89 2.24
C VAL A 203 18.09 -7.02 3.77
N TYR A 204 16.97 -6.84 4.45
CA TYR A 204 16.80 -6.95 5.90
C TYR A 204 16.18 -8.29 6.28
N LYS A 205 16.77 -8.94 7.30
CA LYS A 205 16.32 -10.21 7.89
C LYS A 205 16.68 -10.22 9.38
N ARG A 206 16.13 -11.18 10.14
CA ARG A 206 16.59 -11.49 11.50
C ARG A 206 17.68 -12.55 11.49
N ASN A 207 18.68 -12.39 12.34
CA ASN A 207 19.68 -13.43 12.58
C ASN A 207 19.08 -14.53 13.50
N LYS A 208 19.88 -15.56 13.81
CA LYS A 208 19.48 -16.66 14.71
C LYS A 208 19.09 -16.22 16.12
N ASN A 209 19.51 -15.03 16.56
CA ASN A 209 19.18 -14.44 17.86
C ASN A 209 17.93 -13.55 17.78
N GLY A 210 17.28 -13.45 16.61
CA GLY A 210 16.13 -12.57 16.40
C GLY A 210 16.48 -11.11 16.11
N GLU A 211 17.77 -10.75 16.08
CA GLU A 211 18.21 -9.37 15.85
C GLU A 211 18.17 -9.01 14.37
N PRO A 212 17.69 -7.81 14.01
CA PRO A 212 17.66 -7.36 12.63
C PRO A 212 19.05 -7.03 12.11
N TYR A 213 19.37 -7.52 10.93
CA TYR A 213 20.55 -7.14 10.16
C TYR A 213 20.16 -6.84 8.71
N ARG A 214 21.06 -6.16 7.99
CA ARG A 214 20.94 -5.95 6.54
C ARG A 214 22.17 -6.43 5.80
N ARG A 215 22.02 -6.77 4.52
CA ARG A 215 23.12 -7.05 3.60
C ARG A 215 22.91 -6.30 2.30
N SER A 216 23.99 -5.76 1.75
CA SER A 216 23.98 -5.22 0.39
C SER A 216 23.81 -6.37 -0.58
N GLN A 217 23.04 -6.16 -1.65
CA GLN A 217 22.93 -7.09 -2.77
C GLN A 217 23.42 -6.41 -4.05
N PRO A 218 23.97 -7.18 -5.00
CA PRO A 218 24.22 -6.65 -6.34
C PRO A 218 22.92 -6.16 -6.97
N TRP A 219 23.02 -5.20 -7.90
CA TRP A 219 21.88 -4.71 -8.68
C TRP A 219 21.51 -5.71 -9.78
N GLU A 220 20.99 -6.85 -9.37
CA GLU A 220 20.59 -7.99 -10.18
C GLU A 220 19.23 -8.51 -9.70
N ASN A 221 18.59 -9.40 -10.48
CA ASN A 221 17.31 -10.01 -10.12
C ASN A 221 17.34 -10.56 -8.69
N LEU A 222 16.33 -10.21 -7.90
CA LEU A 222 16.37 -10.39 -6.44
C LEU A 222 15.39 -11.47 -5.98
N GLU A 223 15.93 -12.53 -5.39
CA GLU A 223 15.12 -13.63 -4.86
C GLU A 223 14.43 -13.29 -3.54
N GLY A 224 13.15 -13.65 -3.44
CA GLY A 224 12.35 -13.57 -2.21
C GLY A 224 12.67 -14.66 -1.18
N GLY A 225 13.41 -15.70 -1.59
CA GLY A 225 13.86 -16.79 -0.73
C GLY A 225 12.71 -17.52 -0.02
N LYS A 226 12.95 -17.99 1.22
CA LYS A 226 11.96 -18.77 1.97
C LYS A 226 10.68 -18.01 2.37
N ILE A 227 10.73 -16.67 2.40
CA ILE A 227 9.59 -15.84 2.83
C ILE A 227 8.61 -15.65 1.68
N LEU A 228 9.14 -15.55 0.45
CA LEU A 228 8.36 -15.53 -0.79
C LEU A 228 8.85 -16.66 -1.71
N PRO A 229 8.49 -17.93 -1.44
CA PRO A 229 9.03 -19.07 -2.17
C PRO A 229 8.74 -18.98 -3.66
N GLY A 230 9.79 -19.10 -4.48
CA GLY A 230 9.71 -19.02 -5.95
C GLY A 230 9.50 -17.62 -6.51
N PHE A 231 9.49 -16.57 -5.66
CA PHE A 231 9.46 -15.20 -6.13
C PHE A 231 10.87 -14.71 -6.45
N THR A 232 11.02 -14.12 -7.64
CA THR A 232 12.18 -13.34 -8.04
C THR A 232 11.69 -12.01 -8.58
N LEU A 233 12.19 -10.91 -8.04
CA LEU A 233 11.96 -9.59 -8.58
C LEU A 233 12.90 -9.39 -9.78
N GLU A 234 12.32 -9.21 -10.96
CA GLU A 234 13.05 -8.87 -12.17
C GLU A 234 13.34 -7.37 -12.19
N LEU A 235 14.61 -6.99 -12.33
CA LEU A 235 15.02 -5.58 -12.29
C LEU A 235 14.97 -4.88 -13.65
N TRP A 236 14.88 -5.63 -14.76
CA TRP A 236 14.86 -5.01 -16.09
C TRP A 236 13.71 -3.99 -16.27
N PRO A 237 12.45 -4.24 -15.85
CA PRO A 237 11.39 -3.25 -16.02
C PRO A 237 11.61 -2.01 -15.14
N ILE A 238 12.27 -2.19 -13.99
CA ILE A 238 12.64 -1.09 -13.09
C ILE A 238 13.74 -0.24 -13.73
N ASN A 239 14.71 -0.87 -14.40
CA ASN A 239 15.75 -0.16 -15.13
C ASN A 239 15.15 0.67 -16.26
N ASP A 240 14.20 0.12 -17.02
CA ASP A 240 13.52 0.82 -18.12
C ASP A 240 12.75 2.04 -17.61
N ILE A 241 12.00 1.88 -16.50
CA ILE A 241 11.30 3.00 -15.84
C ILE A 241 12.27 4.12 -15.44
N VAL A 242 13.44 3.77 -14.91
CA VAL A 242 14.47 4.75 -14.48
C VAL A 242 15.13 5.41 -15.69
N ALA A 243 15.43 4.63 -16.73
CA ALA A 243 16.04 5.13 -17.96
C ALA A 243 15.08 6.00 -18.78
N GLN A 244 13.76 5.81 -18.61
CA GLN A 244 12.72 6.37 -19.46
C GLN A 244 12.92 5.99 -20.93
N GLU A 245 13.52 4.82 -21.16
CA GLU A 245 13.66 4.25 -22.48
C GLU A 245 12.28 3.74 -22.89
N ILE A 246 11.65 4.48 -23.81
CA ILE A 246 10.45 4.04 -24.50
C ILE A 246 10.94 3.52 -25.84
N ASP A 247 11.31 2.24 -25.88
CA ASP A 247 11.38 1.54 -27.15
C ASP A 247 9.94 1.34 -27.61
N TYR A 248 9.48 2.28 -28.44
CA TYR A 248 8.48 1.93 -29.44
C TYR A 248 9.22 0.98 -30.38
N GLU A 249 9.21 -0.32 -30.07
CA GLU A 249 9.19 -1.26 -31.19
C GLU A 249 7.98 -0.81 -32.00
N GLU A 250 8.21 -0.15 -33.14
CA GLU A 250 7.22 -0.14 -34.19
C GLU A 250 6.85 -1.61 -34.32
N ASP A 251 5.62 -1.95 -33.92
CA ASP A 251 5.00 -3.21 -34.27
C ASP A 251 5.21 -3.31 -35.78
N SER A 252 6.29 -3.97 -36.20
CA SER A 252 6.38 -4.43 -37.56
C SER A 252 5.22 -5.38 -37.63
N ASP A 253 4.16 -4.95 -38.31
CA ASP A 253 3.01 -5.75 -38.76
C ASP A 253 3.53 -6.89 -39.67
N ASP A 254 4.44 -7.72 -39.16
CA ASP A 254 4.61 -9.07 -39.60
C ASP A 254 3.44 -9.82 -38.94
N ASP A 255 2.26 -9.58 -39.52
CA ASP A 255 1.11 -10.46 -39.48
C ASP A 255 1.55 -11.83 -40.03
N ASP A 256 2.32 -12.58 -39.24
CA ASP A 256 2.30 -14.02 -39.32
C ASP A 256 0.91 -14.44 -38.82
N ASP A 257 -0.02 -14.48 -39.78
CA ASP A 257 -1.40 -15.00 -39.76
C ASP A 257 -1.46 -16.50 -39.37
N ASP A 258 -0.46 -16.98 -38.64
CA ASP A 258 -0.36 -18.34 -38.13
C ASP A 258 -1.18 -18.44 -36.85
N GLU A 259 -2.45 -18.80 -37.03
CA GLU A 259 -3.35 -19.33 -36.01
C GLU A 259 -2.60 -20.17 -34.96
N LYS A 260 -2.38 -19.59 -33.77
CA LYS A 260 -1.63 -20.24 -32.69
C LYS A 260 -2.51 -21.26 -31.99
N VAL A 261 -2.06 -22.50 -31.94
CA VAL A 261 -2.82 -23.59 -31.30
C VAL A 261 -2.44 -23.69 -29.83
N CYS A 262 -3.43 -23.65 -28.94
CA CYS A 262 -3.21 -23.80 -27.51
C CYS A 262 -2.66 -25.20 -27.20
N PRO A 263 -1.52 -25.31 -26.50
CA PRO A 263 -0.90 -26.62 -26.26
C PRO A 263 -1.70 -27.54 -25.34
N TYR A 264 -2.65 -26.98 -24.56
CA TYR A 264 -3.40 -27.74 -23.55
C TYR A 264 -4.76 -28.25 -24.05
N CYS A 265 -5.44 -27.51 -24.94
CA CYS A 265 -6.78 -27.87 -25.41
C CYS A 265 -6.96 -27.78 -26.93
N LYS A 266 -5.90 -27.45 -27.66
CA LYS A 266 -5.89 -27.31 -29.12
C LYS A 266 -6.83 -26.21 -29.66
N ALA A 267 -7.27 -25.28 -28.81
CA ALA A 267 -8.02 -24.11 -29.26
C ALA A 267 -7.12 -23.26 -30.18
N ILE A 268 -7.68 -22.82 -31.30
CA ILE A 268 -7.02 -21.90 -32.22
C ILE A 268 -7.18 -20.48 -31.68
N ILE A 269 -6.08 -19.77 -31.56
CA ILE A 269 -5.99 -18.44 -30.97
C ILE A 269 -5.21 -17.53 -31.90
N LYS A 270 -5.71 -16.31 -32.13
CA LYS A 270 -5.21 -15.43 -33.18
C LYS A 270 -3.82 -14.88 -32.91
N ASP A 271 -3.49 -14.65 -31.65
CA ASP A 271 -2.23 -14.00 -31.28
C ASP A 271 -1.72 -14.46 -29.91
N ALA A 272 -0.49 -14.07 -29.57
CA ALA A 272 0.16 -14.46 -28.32
C ALA A 272 -0.52 -13.86 -27.08
N SER A 273 -1.05 -12.63 -27.17
CA SER A 273 -1.75 -11.97 -26.06
C SER A 273 -3.06 -12.69 -25.71
N GLN A 274 -3.82 -13.07 -26.75
CA GLN A 274 -5.00 -13.91 -26.61
C GLN A 274 -4.64 -15.31 -26.12
N MET A 275 -3.48 -15.87 -26.52
CA MET A 275 -3.02 -17.17 -26.04
C MET A 275 -2.73 -17.14 -24.54
N VAL A 276 -2.04 -16.10 -24.06
CA VAL A 276 -1.79 -15.89 -22.62
C VAL A 276 -3.10 -15.79 -21.85
N LYS A 277 -4.04 -14.96 -22.31
CA LYS A 277 -5.38 -14.83 -21.69
C LYS A 277 -6.17 -16.14 -21.72
N HIS A 278 -6.11 -16.89 -22.82
CA HIS A 278 -6.77 -18.17 -22.96
C HIS A 278 -6.23 -19.17 -21.92
N ILE A 279 -4.91 -19.29 -21.84
CA ILE A 279 -4.25 -20.20 -20.88
C ILE A 279 -4.60 -19.80 -19.45
N GLN A 280 -4.50 -18.51 -19.11
CA GLN A 280 -4.86 -18.01 -17.78
C GLN A 280 -6.31 -18.30 -17.37
N ASN A 281 -7.26 -18.22 -18.32
CA ASN A 281 -8.68 -18.38 -18.02
C ASN A 281 -9.18 -19.84 -18.07
N LYS A 282 -8.48 -20.71 -18.80
CA LYS A 282 -8.96 -22.07 -19.10
C LYS A 282 -8.10 -23.17 -18.51
N HIS A 283 -6.82 -22.88 -18.22
CA HIS A 283 -5.83 -23.90 -17.84
C HIS A 283 -5.05 -23.58 -16.55
N ASN A 284 -5.25 -22.40 -15.94
CA ASN A 284 -4.71 -22.03 -14.63
C ASN A 284 -5.80 -22.02 -13.55
#